data_AF-A0A961PL87-F1
#
_entry.id   AF-A0A961PL87-F1
#
_cell.length_a   1.000
_cell.length_b   1.000
_cell.length_c   1.000
_cell.angle_alpha   90.00
_cell.angle_beta   90.00
_cell.angle_gamma   90.00
#
_symmetry.space_group_name_H-M   'P 1'
#
loop_
_entity.id
_entity.type
_entity.pdbx_description
1 polymer ?
#
loop_
_entity_poly.entity_id
_entity_poly.type
_entity_poly.pdbx_seq_one_letter_code
_entity_poly.pdbx_strand_id
1 'polypeptide(L)' 'MKKILKNFLFNETGAMSVDAIVVLGGATWMLMVVVSDIGLATVDLADRVGHELQYNSVINDILEGYGPNSPKQRGGESGA' A
#
# COMPACT_ATOMS: atom_id res chain seq x y z
N MET A 1 15.54 -6.43 -8.38
CA MET A 1 15.60 -5.43 -7.29
C MET A 1 17.01 -5.14 -6.75
N LYS A 2 17.77 -6.09 -6.16
CA LYS A 2 19.06 -5.77 -5.46
C LYS A 2 20.14 -5.09 -6.32
N LYS A 3 20.23 -5.37 -7.63
CA LYS A 3 21.30 -4.83 -8.50
C LYS A 3 21.04 -3.38 -8.94
N ILE A 4 19.79 -3.03 -9.22
CA ILE A 4 19.39 -1.66 -9.62
C ILE A 4 19.56 -0.70 -8.45
N LEU A 5 19.09 -1.08 -7.26
CA LEU A 5 19.24 -0.24 -6.06
C LEU A 5 20.72 0.02 -5.74
N LYS A 6 21.57 -1.00 -5.87
CA LYS A 6 23.01 -0.87 -5.68
C LYS A 6 23.61 0.07 -6.73
N ASN A 7 23.28 -0.09 -8.00
CA ASN A 7 23.79 0.78 -9.06
C ASN A 7 23.35 2.24 -8.88
N PHE A 8 22.10 2.47 -8.47
CA PHE A 8 21.60 3.81 -8.15
C PHE A 8 22.41 4.46 -7.02
N LEU A 9 22.64 3.76 -5.91
CA LEU A 9 23.41 4.28 -4.77
C LEU A 9 24.90 4.55 -5.08
N PHE A 10 25.49 3.86 -6.06
CA PHE A 10 26.92 3.96 -6.35
C PHE A 10 27.26 4.80 -7.59
N ASN A 11 26.37 4.93 -8.58
CA ASN A 11 26.68 5.77 -9.75
C ASN A 11 25.51 6.51 -10.42
N GLU A 12 24.27 6.42 -9.93
CA GLU A 12 23.04 7.05 -10.49
C GLU A 12 22.81 6.89 -12.02
N THR A 13 23.72 6.26 -12.76
CA THR A 13 23.77 6.36 -14.20
C THR A 13 22.76 5.38 -14.78
N GLY A 14 21.74 5.93 -15.44
CA GLY A 14 20.66 5.13 -16.04
C GLY A 14 19.66 4.57 -15.02
N ALA A 15 19.68 5.03 -13.77
CA ALA A 15 18.65 4.74 -12.77
C ALA A 15 17.96 6.04 -12.35
N MET A 16 16.64 5.97 -12.18
CA MET A 16 15.78 7.08 -11.81
C MET A 16 14.96 6.68 -10.59
N SER A 17 14.77 7.61 -9.66
CA SER A 17 13.74 7.48 -8.63
C SER A 17 12.43 8.04 -9.14
N VAL A 18 11.34 7.32 -8.89
CA VAL A 18 9.98 7.79 -9.12
C VAL A 18 9.26 7.76 -7.79
N ASP A 19 8.80 8.95 -7.39
CA ASP A 19 8.13 9.16 -6.12
C ASP A 19 6.63 9.39 -6.37
N ALA A 20 5.80 8.77 -5.55
CA ALA A 20 4.36 8.96 -5.56
C ALA A 20 3.86 9.31 -4.17
N ILE A 21 3.01 10.33 -4.10
CA ILE A 21 2.27 10.70 -2.89
C ILE A 21 0.80 10.41 -3.15
N VAL A 22 0.20 9.56 -2.31
CA VAL A 22 -1.21 9.19 -2.40
C VAL A 22 -1.91 9.67 -1.14
N VAL A 23 -2.98 10.44 -1.32
CA VAL A 23 -3.83 10.94 -0.23
C VAL A 23 -5.21 10.35 -0.40
N LEU A 24 -5.64 9.52 0.54
CA LEU A 24 -6.94 8.82 0.46
C LEU A 24 -7.55 8.65 1.85
N GLY A 25 -8.80 9.11 2.03
CA GLY A 25 -9.53 8.94 3.29
C GLY A 25 -8.85 9.56 4.53
N GLY A 26 -8.00 10.57 4.35
CA GLY A 26 -7.22 11.19 5.44
C GLY A 26 -5.87 10.51 5.74
N ALA A 27 -5.58 9.37 5.12
CA ALA A 27 -4.25 8.76 5.13
C ALA A 27 -3.38 9.35 4.01
N THR A 28 -2.07 9.45 4.27
CA THR A 28 -1.07 9.85 3.28
C THR A 28 -0.01 8.76 3.17
N TRP A 29 0.24 8.27 1.96
CA TRP A 29 1.29 7.32 1.64
C TRP A 29 2.33 7.94 0.73
N MET A 30 3.59 7.74 1.06
CA MET A 30 4.72 8.11 0.23
C MET A 30 5.42 6.84 -0.24
N LEU A 31 5.49 6.67 -1.56
CA LEU A 31 6.06 5.50 -2.20
C LEU A 31 7.20 5.95 -3.09
N MET A 32 8.34 5.26 -3.00
CA MET A 32 9.50 5.48 -3.86
C MET A 32 9.90 4.17 -4.52
N VAL A 33 10.14 4.24 -5.83
CA VAL A 33 10.70 3.12 -6.61
C VAL A 33 11.89 3.62 -7.40
N VAL A 34 12.96 2.82 -7.42
CA VAL A 34 14.14 3.08 -8.23
C VAL A 34 14.12 2.12 -9.42
N VAL A 35 14.07 2.67 -10.62
CA VAL A 35 13.96 1.92 -11.89
C VAL A 35 14.99 2.40 -12.91
N SER A 36 15.26 1.56 -13.90
CA SER A 36 16.02 1.98 -15.10
C SER A 36 15.10 2.38 -16.27
N ASP A 37 13.82 2.04 -16.20
CA ASP A 37 12.79 2.36 -17.19
C ASP A 37 11.55 2.91 -16.47
N ILE A 38 11.16 4.13 -16.82
CA ILE A 38 10.03 4.84 -16.20
C ILE A 38 8.68 4.17 -16.48
N GLY A 39 8.53 3.45 -17.60
CA GLY A 39 7.30 2.72 -17.91
C GLY A 39 6.98 1.64 -16.88
N LEU A 40 8.03 0.98 -16.36
CA LEU A 40 7.90 -0.03 -15.31
C LEU A 40 7.64 0.59 -13.93
N ALA A 41 8.13 1.80 -13.66
CA ALA A 41 7.92 2.46 -12.37
C ALA A 41 6.43 2.74 -12.09
N THR A 42 5.69 3.19 -13.08
CA THR A 42 4.27 3.51 -12.90
C THR A 42 3.46 2.25 -12.57
N VAL A 43 3.77 1.12 -13.20
CA VAL A 43 3.11 -0.17 -12.92
C VAL A 43 3.48 -0.67 -11.52
N ASP A 44 4.77 -0.65 -11.17
CA ASP A 44 5.25 -1.05 -9.84
C ASP A 44 4.62 -0.20 -8.73
N LEU A 45 4.48 1.11 -8.95
CA LEU A 45 3.84 2.02 -8.00
C LEU A 45 2.35 1.76 -7.88
N ALA A 46 1.65 1.56 -9.00
CA ALA A 46 0.22 1.25 -9.01
C ALA A 46 -0.08 -0.07 -8.27
N ASP A 47 0.73 -1.10 -8.49
CA ASP A 47 0.60 -2.39 -7.81
C ASP A 47 0.81 -2.25 -6.29
N ARG A 48 1.80 -1.45 -5.86
CA ARG A 48 2.03 -1.16 -4.44
C ARG A 48 0.85 -0.41 -3.82
N VAL A 49 0.33 0.61 -4.49
CA VAL A 49 -0.86 1.34 -4.02
C VAL A 49 -2.05 0.40 -3.93
N GLY A 50 -2.26 -0.45 -4.94
CA GLY A 50 -3.34 -1.44 -4.95
C GLY A 50 -3.24 -2.43 -3.79
N HIS A 51 -2.03 -2.90 -3.48
CA HIS A 51 -1.79 -3.78 -2.34
C HIS A 51 -2.12 -3.11 -1.00
N GLU A 52 -1.67 -1.86 -0.79
CA GLU A 52 -1.97 -1.08 0.41
C GLU A 52 -3.47 -0.81 0.55
N LEU A 53 -4.16 -0.49 -0.54
CA LEU A 53 -5.61 -0.28 -0.53
C LEU A 53 -6.38 -1.56 -0.20
N GLN A 54 -6.00 -2.69 -0.77
CA GLN A 54 -6.63 -3.98 -0.47
C GLN A 54 -6.42 -4.38 1.00
N TYR A 55 -5.20 -4.21 1.51
CA TYR A 55 -4.90 -4.51 2.91
C TYR A 55 -5.74 -3.64 3.87
N ASN A 56 -5.83 -2.34 3.59
CA ASN A 56 -6.66 -1.43 4.39
C ASN A 56 -8.16 -1.72 4.26
N SER A 57 -8.65 -2.13 3.08
CA SER A 57 -10.04 -2.58 2.92
C SER A 57 -10.34 -3.78 3.81
N VAL A 58 -9.46 -4.77 3.84
CA VAL A 58 -9.62 -5.95 4.70
C VAL A 58 -9.60 -5.58 6.18
N ILE A 59 -8.70 -4.67 6.59
CA ILE A 59 -8.66 -4.19 7.97
C ILE A 59 -9.97 -3.47 8.34
N ASN A 60 -10.47 -2.59 7.47
CA ASN A 60 -11.72 -1.89 7.72
C ASN A 60 -12.90 -2.85 7.80
N ASP A 61 -12.99 -3.84 6.89
CA ASP A 61 -14.01 -4.89 6.95
C ASP A 61 -13.93 -5.71 8.25
N ILE A 62 -12.72 -6.00 8.75
CA ILE A 62 -12.52 -6.66 10.04
C ILE A 62 -12.96 -5.75 11.20
N LEU A 63 -12.59 -4.47 11.19
CA LEU A 63 -12.96 -3.51 12.23
C LEU A 63 -14.47 -3.27 12.28
N GLU A 64 -15.13 -3.17 11.12
CA GLU A 64 -16.59 -3.07 11.03
C GLU A 64 -17.30 -4.37 11.40
N GLY A 65 -16.70 -5.52 11.07
CA GLY A 65 -17.26 -6.85 11.33
C GLY A 65 -17.02 -7.38 12.75
N TYR A 66 -15.94 -6.99 13.42
CA TYR A 66 -15.50 -7.55 14.70
C TYR A 66 -15.05 -6.51 15.74
N GLY A 67 -15.16 -5.21 15.44
CA GLY A 67 -14.96 -4.16 16.44
C GLY A 67 -16.03 -4.18 17.53
N PRO A 68 -15.81 -3.48 18.66
CA PRO A 68 -16.72 -3.48 19.82
C PRO A 68 -18.15 -2.96 19.53
N ASN A 69 -18.37 -2.34 18.36
CA ASN A 69 -19.67 -1.90 17.88
C ASN A 69 -20.17 -2.69 16.66
N SER A 70 -19.56 -3.83 16.33
CA SER A 70 -19.92 -4.58 15.12
C SER A 70 -21.28 -5.28 15.25
N PRO A 71 -22.05 -5.39 14.16
CA PRO A 71 -23.32 -6.13 14.15
C PRO A 71 -23.15 -7.62 14.48
N LYS A 72 -22.01 -8.23 14.13
CA LYS A 72 -21.76 -9.66 14.35
C LYS A 72 -21.47 -10.00 15.82
N GLN A 73 -20.94 -9.09 16.63
CA GLN A 73 -20.81 -9.33 18.08
C GLN A 73 -22.15 -9.21 18.81
N ARG A 74 -23.00 -8.25 18.42
CA ARG A 74 -24.31 -8.03 19.06
C ARG A 74 -25.33 -9.15 18.83
N GLY A 75 -25.15 -9.98 17.80
CA GLY A 75 -26.04 -11.12 17.51
C GLY A 75 -25.78 -12.37 18.38
N GLY A 76 -24.71 -12.39 19.19
CA GLY A 76 -24.33 -13.57 19.99
C GLY A 76 -24.89 -13.60 21.42
N GLU A 77 -25.42 -12.48 21.94
CA GLU A 77 -25.79 -12.36 23.37
C GLU A 77 -27.30 -12.29 23.66
N SER A 78 -28.19 -12.38 22.66
CA SER A 78 -29.64 -12.41 22.88
C SER A 78 -30.27 -13.81 22.69
N GLY A 79 -29.57 -14.85 23.10
CA GLY A 79 -30.04 -16.23 23.02
C GLY A 79 -29.61 -17.09 24.21
N ALA A 80 -30.00 -16.71 25.42
CA ALA A 80 -30.01 -17.57 26.62
C ALA A 80 -31.18 -17.18 27.53
#